data_AF-A0A926A875-F1
#
_entry.id   AF-A0A926A875-F1
#
_cell.length_a   1.000
_cell.length_b   1.000
_cell.length_c   1.000
_cell.angle_alpha   90.00
_cell.angle_beta   90.00
_cell.angle_gamma   90.00
#
_symmetry.space_group_name_H-M   'P 1'
#
loop_
_entity.id
_entity.type
_entity.pdbx_description
1 polymer ?
#
loop_
_entity_poly.entity_id
_entity_poly.type
_entity_poly.pdbx_seq_one_letter_code
_entity_poly.pdbx_strand_id
1 'polypeptide(L)'
;MREPMLGESVHYRSYGTPGGEYAPRCRAAVITEVGAWVAVRHSDEFVDNEGRRVRDVVEAYLPHACALRVLNPTGDFYNVCERDRLPPSDRIVAGERTEHRGGHWHHVEECRT
;
A
#
# COMPACT_ATOMS: atom_id res chain seq x y z
N MET A 1 -14.05 -15.13 1.56
CA MET A 1 -13.26 -13.90 1.74
C MET A 1 -14.16 -12.74 1.35
N ARG A 2 -14.35 -11.73 2.21
CA ARG A 2 -15.30 -10.63 1.98
C ARG A 2 -14.73 -9.62 0.99
N GLU A 3 -15.54 -9.18 0.03
CA GLU A 3 -15.16 -8.14 -0.93
C GLU A 3 -15.07 -6.76 -0.25
N PRO A 4 -14.04 -5.96 -0.55
CA PRO A 4 -13.96 -4.59 -0.02
C PRO A 4 -15.10 -3.73 -0.56
N MET A 5 -15.61 -2.84 0.29
CA MET A 5 -16.63 -1.87 -0.11
C MET A 5 -16.22 -0.44 0.22
N LEU A 6 -16.69 0.51 -0.59
CA LEU A 6 -16.51 1.94 -0.33
C LEU A 6 -17.13 2.33 1.02
N GLY A 7 -16.41 3.11 1.83
CA GLY A 7 -16.85 3.56 3.15
C GLY A 7 -16.67 2.53 4.26
N GLU A 8 -16.17 1.34 3.96
CA GLU A 8 -15.91 0.31 4.95
C GLU A 8 -14.73 0.66 5.86
N SER A 9 -14.91 0.46 7.17
CA SER A 9 -13.85 0.55 8.16
C SER A 9 -13.01 -0.72 8.18
N VAL A 10 -11.69 -0.57 8.08
CA VAL A 10 -10.71 -1.66 8.04
C VAL A 10 -9.59 -1.44 9.06
N HIS A 11 -8.90 -2.51 9.42
CA HIS A 11 -7.69 -2.43 10.21
C HIS A 11 -6.47 -2.30 9.28
N TYR A 12 -5.73 -1.21 9.42
CA TYR A 12 -4.55 -0.89 8.63
C TYR A 12 -3.29 -1.01 9.49
N ARG A 13 -2.25 -1.66 8.96
CA ARG A 13 -0.94 -1.78 9.61
C ARG A 13 0.14 -1.18 8.73
N SER A 14 0.74 -0.08 9.21
CA SER A 14 1.89 0.52 8.54
C SER A 14 3.17 -0.29 8.77
N TYR A 15 4.06 -0.28 7.78
CA TYR A 15 5.38 -0.92 7.90
C TYR A 15 6.43 -0.05 8.59
N GLY A 16 6.15 1.25 8.75
CA GLY A 16 7.18 2.21 9.16
C GLY A 16 8.11 2.58 8.01
N THR A 17 9.15 3.35 8.29
CA THR A 17 10.18 3.72 7.30
C THR A 17 11.44 2.86 7.47
N PRO A 18 12.18 2.60 6.39
CA PRO A 18 13.42 1.80 6.46
C PRO A 18 14.46 2.34 7.42
N GLY A 19 14.57 3.68 7.50
CA GLY A 19 15.47 4.36 8.42
C GLY A 19 14.99 4.39 9.87
N GLY A 20 13.83 3.82 10.19
CA GLY A 20 13.29 3.75 11.55
C GLY A 20 12.73 5.07 12.09
N GLU A 21 12.72 6.14 11.29
CA GLU A 21 12.13 7.44 11.65
C GLU A 21 10.66 7.29 12.09
N TYR A 22 9.94 6.39 11.44
CA TYR A 22 8.58 6.01 11.81
C TYR A 22 8.50 4.51 12.06
N ALA A 23 8.06 4.13 13.26
CA ALA A 23 7.82 2.73 13.61
C ALA A 23 6.55 2.17 12.92
N PRO A 24 6.48 0.84 12.70
CA PRO A 24 5.23 0.16 12.33
C PRO A 24 4.12 0.44 13.34
N ARG A 25 2.90 0.77 12.86
CA ARG A 25 1.74 1.07 13.71
C ARG A 25 0.44 0.50 13.13
N CYS A 26 -0.41 0.03 14.03
CA CYS A 26 -1.79 -0.36 13.75
C CYS A 26 -2.71 0.86 13.84
N ARG A 27 -3.64 1.01 12.89
CA ARG A 27 -4.58 2.14 12.79
C ARG A 27 -5.91 1.68 12.21
N ALA A 28 -6.98 2.43 12.48
CA ALA A 28 -8.22 2.29 11.73
C ALA A 28 -8.12 3.09 10.42
N ALA A 29 -8.74 2.58 9.36
CA ALA A 29 -8.84 3.27 8.09
C ALA A 29 -10.21 3.07 7.46
N VAL A 30 -10.60 3.94 6.55
CA VAL A 30 -11.83 3.84 5.76
C VAL A 30 -11.46 3.67 4.29
N ILE A 31 -12.08 2.71 3.60
CA ILE A 31 -11.91 2.53 2.16
C ILE A 31 -12.57 3.71 1.43
N THR A 32 -11.79 4.43 0.62
CA THR A 32 -12.24 5.57 -0.19
C THR A 32 -12.30 5.25 -1.68
N GLU A 33 -11.71 4.13 -2.11
CA GLU A 33 -11.81 3.64 -3.49
C GLU A 33 -11.54 2.12 -3.51
N VAL A 34 -12.30 1.38 -4.34
CA VAL A 34 -12.09 -0.05 -4.58
C VAL A 34 -11.55 -0.22 -6.00
N GLY A 35 -10.39 -0.87 -6.12
CA GLY A 35 -9.57 -0.82 -7.32
C GLY A 35 -8.78 0.50 -7.34
N ALA A 36 -7.47 0.43 -7.52
CA ALA A 36 -6.63 1.62 -7.50
C ALA A 36 -5.39 1.47 -8.38
N TRP A 37 -4.85 2.59 -8.83
CA TRP A 37 -3.54 2.65 -9.45
C TRP A 37 -2.46 2.48 -8.37
N VAL A 38 -1.62 1.47 -8.55
CA VAL A 38 -0.52 1.16 -7.65
C VAL A 38 0.79 1.27 -8.43
N ALA A 39 1.79 1.87 -7.80
CA ALA A 39 3.16 1.84 -8.30
C ALA A 39 3.68 0.40 -8.25
N VAL A 40 3.73 -0.28 -9.39
CA VAL A 40 4.24 -1.64 -9.51
C VAL A 40 5.64 -1.58 -10.10
N ARG A 41 6.58 -2.28 -9.47
CA ARG A 41 7.87 -2.55 -10.13
C ARG A 41 7.62 -3.64 -11.15
N HIS A 42 7.79 -3.33 -12.43
CA HIS A 42 8.21 -4.36 -13.36
C HIS A 42 9.70 -4.57 -13.11
N SER A 43 10.07 -5.80 -12.72
CA SER A 43 11.46 -6.24 -12.70
C SER A 43 12.07 -6.29 -14.11
N ASP A 44 11.23 -6.16 -15.13
CA ASP A 44 11.61 -6.24 -16.53
C ASP A 44 12.25 -4.93 -16.97
N GLU A 45 13.54 -5.01 -17.22
CA GLU A 45 14.36 -3.93 -17.76
C GLU A 45 13.91 -3.67 -19.20
N PHE A 46 13.40 -2.47 -19.48
CA PHE A 46 13.01 -2.08 -20.83
C PHE A 46 13.92 -1.00 -21.38
N VAL A 47 13.90 -0.85 -22.70
CA VAL A 47 14.68 0.15 -23.41
C VAL A 47 13.77 1.33 -23.70
N ASP A 48 14.10 2.52 -23.21
CA ASP A 48 13.35 3.73 -23.53
C ASP A 48 13.53 4.15 -25.01
N ASN A 49 12.83 5.20 -25.42
CA ASN A 49 12.91 5.72 -26.80
C ASN A 49 14.31 6.25 -27.18
N GLU A 50 15.21 6.42 -26.21
CA GLU A 50 16.59 6.87 -26.41
C GLU A 50 17.59 5.70 -26.37
N GLY A 51 17.11 4.46 -26.28
CA GLY A 51 17.97 3.28 -26.26
C GLY A 51 18.57 2.96 -24.88
N ARG A 52 18.15 3.64 -23.81
CA ARG A 52 18.66 3.39 -22.45
C ARG A 52 17.87 2.29 -21.78
N ARG A 53 18.59 1.37 -21.11
CA ARG A 53 17.98 0.35 -20.25
C ARG A 53 17.52 1.02 -18.96
N VAL A 54 16.21 1.00 -18.73
CA VAL A 54 15.58 1.64 -17.56
C VAL A 54 14.85 0.59 -16.74
N ARG A 55 14.98 0.70 -15.42
CA ARG A 55 14.07 0.06 -14.47
C ARG A 55 13.07 1.11 -14.05
N ASP A 56 11.95 1.18 -14.77
CA ASP A 56 10.93 2.17 -14.45
C ASP A 56 9.85 1.59 -13.54
N VAL A 57 9.27 2.47 -12.75
CA VAL A 57 8.12 2.17 -11.91
C VAL A 57 6.89 2.57 -12.70
N VAL A 58 6.21 1.57 -13.26
CA VAL A 58 4.98 1.77 -14.00
C VAL A 58 3.80 1.74 -13.02
N GLU A 59 2.86 2.67 -13.16
CA GLU A 59 1.59 2.60 -12.44
C GLU A 59 0.68 1.59 -13.13
N ALA A 60 0.18 0.62 -12.39
CA ALA A 60 -0.75 -0.38 -12.88
C ALA A 60 -2.05 -0.32 -12.07
N TYR A 61 -3.18 -0.42 -12.77
CA TYR A 61 -4.47 -0.53 -12.12
C TYR A 61 -4.63 -1.94 -11.54
N LEU A 62 -4.78 -2.03 -10.21
CA LEU A 62 -4.98 -3.29 -9.50
C LEU A 62 -6.41 -3.32 -8.93
N PRO A 63 -7.30 -4.21 -9.43
CA PRO A 63 -8.69 -4.31 -8.96
C PRO A 63 -8.83 -4.70 -7.47
N HIS A 64 -7.78 -5.27 -6.88
CA HIS A 64 -7.74 -5.74 -5.49
C HIS A 64 -7.01 -4.76 -4.55
N ALA A 65 -6.49 -3.65 -5.07
CA ALA A 65 -5.97 -2.57 -4.25
C ALA A 65 -7.12 -1.65 -3.80
N CYS A 66 -6.94 -0.98 -2.67
CA CYS A 66 -7.89 0.02 -2.19
C CYS A 66 -7.16 1.29 -1.80
N ALA A 67 -7.79 2.44 -2.08
CA ALA A 67 -7.41 3.71 -1.48
C ALA A 67 -8.05 3.78 -0.08
N LEU A 68 -7.27 4.24 0.89
CA LEU A 68 -7.61 4.29 2.30
C LEU A 68 -7.43 5.71 2.84
N ARG A 69 -8.41 6.20 3.61
CA ARG A 69 -8.23 7.31 4.55
C ARG A 69 -7.86 6.71 5.91
N VAL A 70 -6.60 6.83 6.29
CA VAL A 70 -6.08 6.32 7.57
C VAL A 70 -6.25 7.37 8.66
N LEU A 71 -6.88 6.95 9.76
CA LEU A 71 -7.28 7.83 10.84
C LEU A 71 -6.14 8.00 11.86
N ASN A 72 -5.73 9.24 12.13
CA ASN A 72 -4.79 9.55 13.22
C ASN A 72 -5.30 10.64 14.17
N PRO A 73 -4.80 10.67 15.42
CA PRO A 73 -5.10 11.74 16.37
C PRO A 73 -4.74 13.14 15.87
N THR A 74 -3.71 13.28 15.04
CA THR A 74 -3.21 14.56 14.53
C THR A 74 -3.79 14.95 13.17
N GLY A 75 -4.70 14.15 12.62
CA GLY A 75 -5.28 14.34 11.29
C GLY A 75 -5.04 13.16 10.35
N ASP A 76 -5.91 13.02 9.36
CA ASP A 76 -5.91 11.85 8.49
C ASP A 76 -4.87 11.95 7.37
N PHE A 77 -4.46 10.79 6.86
CA PHE A 77 -3.67 10.71 5.63
C PHE A 77 -4.26 9.67 4.69
N TYR A 78 -3.89 9.74 3.42
CA TYR A 78 -4.36 8.83 2.39
C TYR A 78 -3.25 7.87 1.99
N ASN A 79 -3.61 6.62 1.75
CA ASN A 79 -2.68 5.60 1.26
C ASN A 79 -3.38 4.67 0.27
N VAL A 80 -2.62 4.05 -0.63
CA VAL A 80 -3.11 3.00 -1.53
C VAL A 80 -2.32 1.73 -1.25
N CYS A 81 -3.01 0.65 -0.90
CA CYS A 81 -2.34 -0.63 -0.70
C CYS A 81 -3.25 -1.84 -0.96
N GLU A 82 -2.59 -2.97 -1.18
CA GLU A 82 -3.21 -4.27 -1.36
C GLU A 82 -3.65 -4.87 -0.02
N ARG A 83 -4.72 -5.67 -0.06
CA ARG A 83 -5.15 -6.48 1.09
C ARG A 83 -4.14 -7.60 1.36
N ASP A 84 -3.79 -7.83 2.62
CA ASP A 84 -3.02 -8.99 3.10
C ASP A 84 -1.65 -9.26 2.44
N ARG A 85 -1.10 -8.33 1.64
CA ARG A 85 0.23 -8.49 1.06
C ARG A 85 1.26 -8.14 2.11
N LEU A 86 2.03 -9.13 2.59
CA LEU A 86 3.24 -8.88 3.35
C LEU A 86 4.25 -8.12 2.46
N PRO A 87 5.13 -7.28 3.03
CA PRO A 87 6.18 -6.67 2.24
C PRO A 87 7.02 -7.78 1.59
N PRO A 88 7.57 -7.58 0.38
CA PRO A 88 8.59 -8.47 -0.14
C PRO A 88 9.68 -8.69 0.92
N SER A 89 10.15 -9.93 1.10
CA SER A 89 11.15 -10.29 2.12
C SER A 89 12.50 -9.62 1.85
N ASP A 90 12.72 -9.23 0.61
CA ASP A 90 13.72 -8.33 0.09
C ASP A 90 13.38 -6.88 0.49
N ARG A 91 13.85 -6.54 1.70
CA ARG A 91 14.16 -5.21 2.25
C ARG A 91 13.50 -4.04 1.51
N ILE A 92 12.65 -3.32 2.23
CA ILE A 92 12.37 -1.93 1.90
C ILE A 92 13.72 -1.17 1.89
N VAL A 93 14.29 -0.88 0.72
CA VAL A 93 15.62 -0.28 0.57
C VAL A 93 15.50 1.24 0.57
N ALA A 94 16.33 1.90 1.40
CA ALA A 94 16.57 3.34 1.41
C ALA A 94 16.68 3.95 0.00
N GLY A 95 15.76 4.84 -0.39
CA GLY A 95 15.72 5.53 -1.68
C GLY A 95 14.85 4.90 -2.78
N GLU A 96 14.07 3.86 -2.50
CA GLU A 96 13.22 3.18 -3.50
C GLU A 96 11.73 3.58 -3.41
N ARG A 97 10.99 3.67 -4.53
CA ARG A 97 9.52 3.91 -4.48
C ARG A 97 8.74 2.83 -3.70
N THR A 98 9.31 1.64 -3.50
CA THR A 98 8.80 0.56 -2.63
C THR A 98 8.84 0.90 -1.14
N GLU A 99 9.62 1.91 -0.75
CA GLU A 99 9.63 2.51 0.59
C GLU A 99 8.30 3.09 1.03
N HIS A 100 7.47 3.47 0.06
CA HIS A 100 6.20 4.13 0.31
C HIS A 100 5.00 3.20 0.17
N ARG A 101 5.19 1.86 0.14
CA ARG A 101 4.05 0.93 0.18
C ARG A 101 3.17 1.13 1.42
N GLY A 102 3.69 1.83 2.43
CA GLY A 102 2.92 2.44 3.52
C GLY A 102 2.42 1.44 4.56
N GLY A 103 1.82 0.33 4.12
CA GLY A 103 1.24 -0.72 4.95
C GLY A 103 0.38 -1.71 4.15
N HIS A 104 -0.35 -2.56 4.87
CA HIS A 104 -1.42 -3.41 4.34
C HIS A 104 -2.66 -3.25 5.22
N TRP A 105 -3.80 -3.73 4.74
CA TRP A 105 -5.04 -3.73 5.49
C TRP A 105 -5.72 -5.09 5.48
N HIS A 106 -6.59 -5.32 6.46
CA HIS A 106 -7.50 -6.46 6.55
C HIS A 106 -8.85 -6.03 7.14
N HIS A 107 -9.85 -6.88 6.92
CA HIS A 107 -11.17 -6.72 7.52
C HIS A 107 -11.06 -6.69 9.05
N VAL A 108 -11.85 -5.84 9.69
CA VAL A 108 -12.01 -5.91 11.15
C VAL A 108 -12.65 -7.24 11.48
N GLU A 109 -12.09 -7.98 12.44
CA GLU A 109 -12.70 -9.23 12.89
C GLU A 109 -14.10 -8.92 13.45
N GLU A 110 -15.10 -9.68 12.99
CA GLU A 110 -16.43 -9.59 13.57
C GLU A 110 -16.34 -10.00 15.04
N CYS A 111 -16.73 -9.08 15.93
CA CYS A 111 -16.90 -9.40 17.34
C CYS A 111 -18.04 -10.41 17.44
N ARG A 112 -17.70 -11.71 17.50
CA ARG A 112 -18.67 -12.78 17.74
C ARG A 112 -19.17 -12.64 19.18
N THR A 113 -20.34 -12.03 19.33
CA THR A 113 -21.13 -12.02 20.58
C THR A 113 -21.69 -13.39 20.88
#